data_AF-A0A2U3LJ17-F1
#
_entry.id   AF-A0A2U3LJ17-F1
#
_cell.length_a   1.000
_cell.length_b   1.000
_cell.length_c   1.000
_cell.angle_alpha   90.00
_cell.angle_beta   90.00
_cell.angle_gamma   90.00
#
_symmetry.space_group_name_H-M   'P 1'
#
loop_
_entity.id
_entity.type
_entity.pdbx_description
1 polymer ?
#
loop_
_entity_poly.entity_id
_entity_poly.type
_entity_poly.pdbx_seq_one_letter_code
_entity_poly.pdbx_strand_id
1 'polypeptide(L)' 'MAKTVPVIGVETAELRWIRMLISLLRHPDPSVPELARQALVYLTDAAGRREPAPPESLDHAG' A
#
# COMPACT_ATOMS: atom_id res chain seq x y z
N MET A 1 7.93 23.68 14.20
CA MET A 1 7.38 22.36 13.88
C MET A 1 6.53 22.48 12.62
N ALA A 2 6.94 21.85 11.51
CA ALA A 2 6.22 21.95 10.25
C ALA A 2 4.90 21.20 10.37
N LYS A 3 3.78 21.94 10.36
CA LYS A 3 2.42 21.43 10.43
C LYS A 3 2.13 20.69 9.13
N THR A 4 2.22 19.36 9.15
CA THR A 4 1.81 18.49 8.03
C THR A 4 0.31 18.65 7.84
N VAL A 5 -0.07 19.43 6.85
CA VAL A 5 -1.46 19.56 6.41
C VAL A 5 -1.88 18.19 5.84
N PRO A 6 -2.99 17.59 6.31
CA PRO A 6 -3.44 16.30 5.80
C PRO A 6 -3.89 16.49 4.35
N VAL A 7 -3.03 16.13 3.41
CA VAL A 7 -3.39 16.02 2.00
C VAL A 7 -4.14 14.70 1.87
N ILE A 8 -5.48 14.76 2.02
CA ILE A 8 -6.43 13.69 1.69
C ILE A 8 -6.04 12.32 2.29
N GLY A 9 -6.29 12.08 3.57
CA GLY A 9 -6.26 10.72 4.15
C GLY A 9 -4.95 9.93 4.05
N VAL A 10 -3.86 10.55 3.59
CA VAL A 10 -2.55 9.90 3.39
C VAL A 10 -1.63 10.26 4.55
N GLU A 11 -1.13 9.24 5.24
CA GLU A 11 -0.13 9.41 6.28
C GLU A 11 1.24 9.73 5.69
N THR A 12 2.08 10.41 6.48
CA THR A 12 3.43 10.80 6.03
C THR A 12 4.32 9.60 5.67
N ALA A 13 4.10 8.45 6.33
CA ALA A 13 4.78 7.20 6.00
C ALA A 13 4.40 6.66 4.61
N GLU A 14 3.15 6.86 4.20
CA GLU A 14 2.62 6.40 2.91
C GLU A 14 3.16 7.24 1.74
N LEU A 15 3.48 8.52 1.98
CA LEU A 15 4.09 9.39 0.96
C LEU A 15 5.41 8.84 0.42
N ARG A 16 6.18 8.09 1.22
CA ARG A 16 7.40 7.44 0.76
C ARG A 16 7.10 6.41 -0.34
N TRP A 17 6.07 5.59 -0.12
CA TRP A 17 5.65 4.55 -1.05
C TRP A 17 5.04 5.15 -2.31
N ILE A 18 4.22 6.21 -2.17
CA ILE A 18 3.65 6.93 -3.32
C ILE A 18 4.75 7.53 -4.19
N ARG A 19 5.77 8.17 -3.60
CA ARG A 19 6.91 8.72 -4.36
C ARG A 19 7.67 7.65 -5.13
N MET A 20 7.92 6.51 -4.49
CA MET A 20 8.59 5.38 -5.15
C MET A 20 7.75 4.85 -6.31
N LEU A 21 6.43 4.71 -6.13
CA LEU A 21 5.54 4.26 -7.19
C LEU A 21 5.53 5.22 -8.39
N ILE A 22 5.48 6.54 -8.12
CA ILE A 22 5.58 7.56 -9.18
C ILE A 22 6.92 7.44 -9.93
N SER A 23 8.02 7.17 -9.22
CA SER A 23 9.34 6.98 -9.84
C SER A 23 9.37 5.76 -10.77
N LEU A 24 8.76 4.64 -10.36
CA LEU A 24 8.66 3.43 -11.18
C LEU A 24 7.79 3.66 -12.42
N LEU A 25 6.67 4.35 -12.26
CA LEU A 25 5.74 4.63 -13.36
C LEU A 25 6.27 5.63 -14.40
N ARG A 26 7.27 6.44 -14.03
CA ARG A 26 7.93 7.41 -14.92
C ARG A 26 9.27 6.94 -15.46
N HIS A 27 9.62 5.68 -15.21
CA HIS A 27 10.90 5.13 -15.62
C HIS A 27 11.04 5.13 -17.16
N PRO A 28 12.22 5.46 -17.72
CA PRO A 28 12.43 5.55 -19.17
C PRO A 28 12.33 4.21 -19.89
N ASP A 29 12.70 3.12 -19.21
CA ASP A 29 12.47 1.76 -19.71
C ASP A 29 10.97 1.43 -19.62
N PRO A 30 10.28 1.13 -20.74
CA PRO A 30 8.85 0.86 -20.77
C PRO A 30 8.44 -0.43 -20.06
N SER A 31 9.36 -1.36 -19.80
CA SER A 31 9.06 -2.59 -19.06
C SER A 31 8.82 -2.34 -17.56
N VAL A 32 9.48 -1.32 -16.99
CA VAL A 32 9.37 -0.98 -15.57
C VAL A 32 7.98 -0.43 -15.18
N PRO A 33 7.39 0.56 -15.87
CA PRO A 33 6.05 1.03 -15.54
C PRO A 33 5.00 -0.06 -15.76
N GLU A 34 5.19 -0.95 -16.75
CA GLU A 34 4.26 -2.05 -16.97
C GLU A 34 4.32 -3.10 -15.84
N LEU A 35 5.52 -3.49 -15.42
CA LEU A 35 5.69 -4.36 -14.26
C LEU A 35 5.06 -3.75 -13.00
N ALA A 36 5.24 -2.45 -12.77
CA ALA A 36 4.64 -1.76 -11.63
C ALA A 36 3.10 -1.81 -11.67
N ARG A 37 2.47 -1.66 -12.83
CA ARG A 37 1.02 -1.81 -12.99
C ARG A 37 0.55 -3.22 -12.68
N GLN A 38 1.22 -4.24 -13.22
CA GLN A 38 0.87 -5.64 -12.97
C GLN A 38 1.02 -6.00 -11.49
N ALA A 39 2.08 -5.52 -10.83
CA ALA A 39 2.28 -5.71 -9.40
C ALA A 39 1.15 -5.08 -8.56
N LEU A 40 0.68 -3.88 -8.92
CA LEU A 40 -0.46 -3.24 -8.23
C LEU A 40 -1.75 -4.04 -8.39
N VAL A 41 -2.03 -4.57 -9.59
CA VAL A 41 -3.19 -5.43 -9.83
C VAL A 41 -3.11 -6.69 -8.97
N TYR A 42 -1.96 -7.35 -8.95
CA TYR A 42 -1.71 -8.53 -8.11
C TYR A 42 -1.91 -8.23 -6.63
N LEU A 43 -1.35 -7.13 -6.12
CA LEU A 43 -1.48 -6.75 -4.71
C LEU A 43 -2.93 -6.44 -4.33
N THR A 44 -3.70 -5.83 -5.23
CA THR A 44 -5.12 -5.53 -5.01
C THR A 44 -5.94 -6.81 -4.91
N ASP A 45 -5.70 -7.76 -5.81
CA ASP A 45 -6.35 -9.07 -5.80
C ASP A 45 -5.95 -9.90 -4.56
N ALA A 46 -4.66 -9.92 -4.22
CA ALA A 46 -4.16 -10.59 -3.02
C ALA A 46 -4.74 -9.98 -1.72
N ALA A 47 -4.90 -8.66 -1.65
CA ALA A 47 -5.52 -7.98 -0.52
C ALA A 47 -7.02 -8.33 -0.40
N GLY A 48 -7.73 -8.44 -1.52
CA GLY A 48 -9.14 -8.84 -1.54
C GLY A 48 -9.37 -10.31 -1.14
N ARG A 49 -8.38 -11.18 -1.34
CA ARG A 49 -8.42 -12.60 -0.96
C ARG A 49 -7.97 -12.88 0.47
N ARG A 50 -7.38 -11.89 1.16
CA ARG A 50 -6.92 -12.08 2.53
C ARG A 50 -8.12 -12.18 3.45
N GLU A 51 -8.41 -13.41 3.88
CA GLU A 51 -9.40 -13.67 4.93
C GLU A 51 -8.99 -12.86 6.19
N PRO A 52 -9.94 -12.16 6.85
CA PRO A 52 -9.63 -11.47 8.09
C PRO A 52 -9.05 -12.49 9.08
N ALA A 53 -7.98 -12.11 9.76
CA ALA A 53 -7.37 -12.97 10.77
C ALA A 53 -8.47 -13.47 11.72
N PRO A 54 -8.51 -14.78 12.04
CA PRO A 54 -9.48 -15.29 12.99
C PRO A 54 -9.35 -14.48 14.28
N PRO A 55 -10.47 -14.04 14.88
CA PRO A 55 -10.42 -13.29 16.13
C PRO A 55 -9.61 -14.13 17.11
N GLU A 56 -8.57 -13.53 17.71
CA GLU A 56 -7.89 -14.12 18.86
C GLU A 56 -8.98 -14.57 19.82
N SER A 57 -9.05 -15.89 20.05
CA SER A 57 -9.88 -16.45 21.11
C SER A 57 -9.34 -15.88 22.40
N LEU A 58 -9.95 -14.78 22.85
CA LEU A 58 -9.81 -14.31 24.21
C LEU A 58 -10.47 -15.40 25.07
N ASP A 59 -9.66 -16.38 25.43
CA ASP A 59 -9.95 -17.32 26.51
C ASP A 59 -10.15 -16.48 27.78
N HIS A 60 -11.39 -16.01 27.96
CA HIS A 60 -11.88 -15.57 29.25
C HIS A 60 -12.13 -16.83 30.09
N ALA A 61 -11.04 -17.42 30.57
CA ALA A 61 -11.07 -18.32 31.71
C ALA A 61 -11.19 -17.46 32.97
N GLY A 62 -12.38 -17.47 33.58
CA GLY A 62 -12.70 -16.89 34.88
C GLY A 62 -13.86 -17.64 35.50
#